data_AF-A0A059Q092-F1
#
_entry.id   AF-A0A059Q092-F1
#
_cell.length_a   1.000
_cell.length_b   1.000
_cell.length_c   1.000
_cell.angle_alpha   90.00
_cell.angle_beta   90.00
_cell.angle_gamma   90.00
#
_symmetry.space_group_name_H-M   'P 1'
#
loop_
_entity.id
_entity.type
_entity.pdbx_description
1 polymer ?
#
loop_
_entity_poly.entity_id
_entity_poly.type
_entity_poly.pdbx_seq_one_letter_code
_entity_poly.pdbx_strand_id
1 'polypeptide(L)'
;MGSSSKVVRPEEVLESLKNDGSIDALRMKIIAQLKANEDMKKNTMMMVEQSKVLNTPGAEKKTKRELFDALRQELETPVLEKASKAVWELILDNGGLGKEITETVEKVFCRLSGIDMMPPPPSAAGAHQEKDDMAVDEVVKSKEVDAFEPSSSRKRPFSDVNRKVAGALPNGSATDQHDESEDIDQKI
;
A
#
# COMPACT_ATOMS: atom_id res chain seq x y z
N MET A 1 14.70 -4.01 -42.94
CA MET A 1 14.88 -2.54 -42.77
C MET A 1 15.46 -2.33 -41.39
N GLY A 2 16.55 -1.57 -41.26
CA GLY A 2 17.16 -1.31 -39.95
C GLY A 2 16.38 -0.22 -39.22
N SER A 3 15.83 -0.54 -38.04
CA SER A 3 15.27 0.48 -37.15
C SER A 3 16.37 1.46 -36.77
N SER A 4 16.22 2.73 -37.15
CA SER A 4 17.13 3.78 -36.70
C SER A 4 17.06 3.84 -35.17
N SER A 5 18.20 3.65 -34.50
CA SER A 5 18.28 3.75 -33.04
C SER A 5 17.89 5.17 -32.65
N LYS A 6 16.69 5.32 -32.08
CA LYS A 6 16.22 6.61 -31.59
C LYS A 6 16.96 6.90 -30.28
N VAL A 7 17.62 8.04 -30.20
CA VAL A 7 18.18 8.53 -28.93
C VAL A 7 17.03 8.80 -27.96
N VAL A 8 16.81 7.89 -27.02
CA VAL A 8 15.82 8.04 -25.95
C VAL A 8 16.35 8.99 -24.91
N ARG A 9 15.56 10.01 -24.55
CA ARG A 9 15.91 10.96 -23.50
C ARG A 9 15.39 10.52 -22.13
N PRO A 10 16.05 10.88 -21.01
CA PRO A 10 15.56 10.59 -19.66
C PRO A 10 14.14 11.13 -19.42
N GLU A 11 13.81 12.29 -20.00
CA GLU A 11 12.48 12.88 -19.93
C GLU A 11 11.40 12.01 -20.60
N GLU A 12 11.72 11.32 -21.70
CA GLU A 12 10.78 10.41 -22.38
C GLU A 12 10.51 9.14 -21.55
N VAL A 13 11.55 8.63 -20.88
CA VAL A 13 11.42 7.51 -19.94
C VAL A 13 10.55 7.90 -18.74
N LEU A 14 10.83 9.05 -18.13
CA LEU A 14 10.07 9.57 -16.99
C LEU A 14 8.60 9.84 -17.35
N GLU A 15 8.35 10.43 -18.51
CA GLU A 15 6.99 10.70 -18.98
C GLU A 15 6.22 9.39 -19.28
N SER A 16 6.88 8.37 -19.86
CA SER A 16 6.27 7.05 -20.01
C SER A 16 5.93 6.41 -18.66
N LEU A 17 6.83 6.47 -17.67
CA LEU A 17 6.65 5.88 -16.33
C LEU A 17 5.54 6.56 -15.52
N LYS A 18 5.32 7.86 -15.75
CA LYS A 18 4.18 8.61 -15.19
C LYS A 18 2.86 8.16 -15.84
N ASN A 19 2.85 8.02 -17.16
CA ASN A 19 1.63 7.75 -17.92
C ASN A 19 1.20 6.28 -17.94
N ASP A 20 2.12 5.33 -17.76
CA ASP A 20 1.79 3.89 -17.62
C ASP A 20 1.50 3.45 -16.17
N GLY A 21 1.54 4.38 -15.20
CA GLY A 21 1.21 4.13 -13.79
C GLY A 21 2.30 3.42 -12.99
N SER A 22 3.47 3.13 -13.59
CA SER A 22 4.56 2.44 -12.91
C SER A 22 5.07 3.19 -11.68
N ILE A 23 5.11 4.53 -11.71
CA ILE A 23 5.53 5.34 -10.55
C ILE A 23 4.57 5.16 -9.36
N ASP A 24 3.26 5.20 -9.59
CA ASP A 24 2.29 4.99 -8.51
C ASP A 24 2.30 3.54 -8.01
N ALA A 25 2.52 2.55 -8.89
CA ALA A 25 2.70 1.16 -8.48
C ALA A 25 3.94 0.98 -7.56
N LEU A 26 5.08 1.57 -7.92
CA LEU A 26 6.30 1.58 -7.11
C LEU A 26 6.09 2.32 -5.76
N ARG A 27 5.46 3.49 -5.80
CA ARG A 27 5.08 4.26 -4.59
C ARG A 27 4.17 3.45 -3.66
N MET A 28 3.20 2.72 -4.19
CA MET A 28 2.32 1.85 -3.40
C MET A 28 3.08 0.67 -2.79
N LYS A 29 4.06 0.07 -3.49
CA LYS A 29 4.96 -0.94 -2.92
C LYS A 29 5.81 -0.38 -1.77
N ILE A 30 6.40 0.81 -1.93
CA ILE A 30 7.17 1.51 -0.88
C ILE A 30 6.29 1.73 0.36
N ILE A 31 5.09 2.27 0.18
CA ILE A 31 4.14 2.49 1.28
C ILE A 31 3.74 1.17 1.96
N ALA A 32 3.52 0.10 1.19
CA ALA A 32 3.18 -1.21 1.73
C ALA A 32 4.31 -1.80 2.59
N GLN A 33 5.56 -1.77 2.11
CA GLN A 33 6.71 -2.26 2.86
C GLN A 33 7.02 -1.40 4.09
N LEU A 34 6.93 -0.07 3.99
CA LEU A 34 7.10 0.82 5.15
C LEU A 34 6.04 0.56 6.22
N LYS A 35 4.78 0.30 5.84
CA LYS A 35 3.70 -0.08 6.77
C LYS A 35 3.87 -1.48 7.36
N ALA A 36 4.59 -2.37 6.68
CA ALA A 36 4.93 -3.70 7.16
C ALA A 36 6.21 -3.74 8.02
N ASN A 37 7.00 -2.67 8.05
CA ASN A 37 8.26 -2.60 8.78
C ASN A 37 8.03 -2.64 10.31
N GLU A 38 8.37 -3.78 10.92
CA GLU A 38 8.21 -3.99 12.37
C GLU A 38 9.17 -3.15 13.22
N ASP A 39 10.38 -2.84 12.73
CA ASP A 39 11.31 -1.97 13.45
C ASP A 39 10.79 -0.53 13.54
N MET A 40 10.10 -0.06 12.48
CA MET A 40 9.43 1.23 12.48
C MET A 40 8.28 1.25 13.51
N LYS A 41 7.43 0.21 13.53
CA LYS A 41 6.35 0.07 14.51
C LYS A 41 6.88 0.02 15.94
N LYS A 42 7.89 -0.82 16.19
CA LYS A 42 8.56 -0.95 17.49
C LYS A 42 9.18 0.37 17.92
N ASN A 43 9.80 1.11 17.00
CA ASN A 43 10.37 2.41 17.34
C ASN A 43 9.30 3.46 17.66
N THR A 44 8.20 3.52 16.91
CA THR A 44 7.06 4.39 17.23
C THR A 44 6.46 4.03 18.59
N MET A 45 6.34 2.74 18.92
CA MET A 45 5.87 2.29 20.24
C MET A 45 6.78 2.77 21.37
N MET A 46 8.10 2.57 21.25
CA MET A 46 9.07 3.08 22.24
C MET A 46 9.03 4.61 22.38
N MET A 47 8.81 5.35 21.28
CA MET A 47 8.63 6.81 21.32
C MET A 47 7.36 7.23 22.08
N VAL A 48 6.26 6.49 21.92
CA VAL A 48 5.02 6.71 22.68
C VAL A 48 5.22 6.38 24.16
N GLU A 49 5.88 5.27 24.50
CA GLU A 49 6.20 4.90 25.88
C GLU A 49 7.08 5.94 26.58
N GLN A 50 8.02 6.55 25.83
CA GLN A 50 8.93 7.59 26.33
C GLN A 50 8.39 9.02 26.21
N SER A 51 7.15 9.20 25.73
CA SER A 51 6.52 10.51 25.52
C SER A 51 6.48 11.34 26.80
N LYS A 52 6.91 12.60 26.72
CA LYS A 52 6.74 13.58 27.81
C LYS A 52 5.28 13.88 28.03
N VAL A 53 4.47 13.96 26.96
CA VAL A 53 3.03 14.23 27.07
C VAL A 53 2.32 13.17 27.91
N LEU A 54 2.67 11.88 27.75
CA LEU A 54 2.07 10.79 28.53
C LEU A 54 2.69 10.63 29.93
N ASN A 55 3.99 10.86 30.08
CA ASN A 55 4.70 10.72 31.36
C ASN A 55 4.63 11.98 32.26
N THR A 56 3.94 13.05 31.84
CA THR A 56 3.76 14.27 32.67
C THR A 56 2.66 14.07 33.72
N PRO A 57 2.91 14.38 35.01
CA PRO A 57 1.86 14.33 36.04
C PRO A 57 0.66 15.21 35.68
N GLY A 58 -0.56 14.68 35.79
CA GLY A 58 -1.78 15.36 35.35
C GLY A 58 -2.22 15.01 33.92
N ALA A 59 -1.44 14.22 33.16
CA ALA A 59 -1.87 13.69 31.88
C ALA A 59 -3.19 12.89 31.98
N GLU A 60 -3.40 12.20 33.11
CA GLU A 60 -4.62 11.44 33.40
C GLU A 60 -5.90 12.30 33.52
N LYS A 61 -5.75 13.63 33.65
CA LYS A 61 -6.86 14.60 33.75
C LYS A 61 -7.22 15.25 32.41
N LYS A 62 -6.39 15.06 31.38
CA LYS A 62 -6.65 15.58 30.03
C LYS A 62 -7.66 14.71 29.29
N THR A 63 -8.43 15.31 28.40
CA THR A 63 -9.30 14.54 27.50
C THR A 63 -8.48 13.71 26.52
N LYS A 64 -9.07 12.64 25.99
CA LYS A 64 -8.47 11.82 24.94
C LYS A 64 -8.01 12.67 23.75
N ARG A 65 -8.78 13.69 23.34
CA ARG A 65 -8.42 14.57 22.22
C ARG A 65 -7.13 15.34 22.52
N GLU A 66 -7.07 16.02 23.66
CA GLU A 66 -5.89 16.80 24.06
C GLU A 66 -4.63 15.94 24.21
N LEU A 67 -4.77 14.69 24.68
CA LEU A 67 -3.65 13.75 24.73
C LEU A 67 -3.18 13.34 23.33
N PHE A 68 -4.08 13.00 22.41
CA PHE A 68 -3.70 12.64 21.04
C PHE A 68 -3.11 13.82 20.25
N ASP A 69 -3.67 15.02 20.40
CA ASP A 69 -3.19 16.23 19.71
C ASP A 69 -1.79 16.62 20.23
N ALA A 70 -1.58 16.61 21.55
CA ALA A 70 -0.27 16.90 22.14
C ALA A 70 0.77 15.80 21.83
N LEU A 71 0.38 14.52 21.90
CA LEU A 71 1.26 13.40 21.54
C LEU A 71 1.65 13.46 20.06
N ARG A 72 0.74 13.88 19.18
CA ARG A 72 1.04 14.13 17.77
C ARG A 72 2.03 15.28 17.61
N GLN A 73 1.83 16.41 18.28
CA GLN A 73 2.80 17.52 18.26
C GLN A 73 4.20 17.09 18.74
N GLU A 74 4.29 16.21 19.74
CA GLU A 74 5.57 15.70 20.25
C GLU A 74 6.24 14.73 19.26
N LEU A 75 5.47 13.81 18.65
CA LEU A 75 6.02 12.65 17.95
C LEU A 75 5.96 12.69 16.42
N GLU A 76 5.17 13.57 15.81
CA GLU A 76 5.00 13.61 14.34
C GLU A 76 6.34 13.82 13.62
N THR A 77 7.10 14.85 13.99
CA THR A 77 8.42 15.14 13.39
C THR A 77 9.42 13.97 13.55
N PRO A 78 9.75 13.47 14.76
CA PRO A 78 10.76 12.41 14.90
C PRO A 78 10.33 11.06 14.30
N VAL A 79 9.03 10.75 14.23
CA VAL A 79 8.53 9.56 13.52
C VAL A 79 8.65 9.75 12.00
N LEU A 80 8.25 10.90 11.47
CA LEU A 80 8.36 11.20 10.03
C LEU A 80 9.81 11.26 9.54
N GLU A 81 10.74 11.78 10.35
CA GLU A 81 12.17 11.76 10.03
C GLU A 81 12.71 10.33 9.88
N LYS A 82 12.30 9.41 10.77
CA LYS A 82 12.70 8.01 10.68
C LYS A 82 12.03 7.28 9.53
N ALA A 83 10.75 7.55 9.28
CA ALA A 83 10.03 7.03 8.12
C ALA A 83 10.69 7.49 6.80
N SER A 84 11.07 8.77 6.70
CA SER A 84 11.79 9.33 5.55
C SER A 84 13.13 8.64 5.30
N LYS A 85 13.93 8.43 6.36
CA LYS A 85 15.19 7.66 6.27
C LYS A 85 14.94 6.23 5.78
N ALA A 86 13.99 5.51 6.37
CA ALA A 86 13.67 4.14 5.97
C ALA A 86 13.14 4.03 4.52
N VAL A 87 12.43 5.05 4.01
CA VAL A 87 12.03 5.12 2.60
C VAL A 87 13.24 5.32 1.69
N TRP A 88 14.21 6.17 2.06
CA TRP A 88 15.43 6.35 1.28
C TRP A 88 16.28 5.08 1.21
N GLU A 89 16.50 4.40 2.35
CA GLU A 89 17.19 3.11 2.36
C GLU A 89 16.50 2.09 1.44
N LEU A 90 15.16 2.06 1.43
CA LEU A 90 14.40 1.14 0.58
C LEU A 90 14.48 1.47 -0.93
N ILE A 91 14.56 2.76 -1.28
CA ILE A 91 14.73 3.22 -2.67
C ILE A 91 16.16 2.94 -3.17
N LEU A 92 17.16 3.00 -2.29
CA LEU A 92 18.57 2.80 -2.60
C LEU A 92 19.04 1.33 -2.47
N ASP A 93 18.17 0.44 -2.00
CA ASP A 93 18.46 -0.98 -1.85
C ASP A 93 18.62 -1.71 -3.20
N ASN A 94 19.85 -2.16 -3.47
CA ASN A 94 20.22 -2.90 -4.67
C ASN A 94 19.73 -4.37 -4.67
N GLY A 95 19.19 -4.89 -3.56
CA GLY A 95 18.70 -6.27 -3.44
C GLY A 95 17.20 -6.42 -3.67
N GLY A 96 16.40 -5.46 -3.20
CA GLY A 96 14.94 -5.49 -3.20
C GLY A 96 14.33 -4.37 -4.05
N LEU A 97 13.67 -3.40 -3.42
CA LEU A 97 12.78 -2.48 -4.13
C LEU A 97 13.54 -1.46 -5.01
N GLY A 98 14.74 -1.02 -4.62
CA GLY A 98 15.61 -0.20 -5.48
C GLY A 98 16.05 -0.92 -6.76
N LYS A 99 16.24 -2.24 -6.70
CA LYS A 99 16.43 -3.10 -7.88
C LYS A 99 15.18 -3.13 -8.76
N GLU A 100 13.99 -3.30 -8.17
CA GLU A 100 12.72 -3.25 -8.93
C GLU A 100 12.50 -1.88 -9.61
N ILE A 101 12.89 -0.78 -8.96
CA ILE A 101 12.87 0.58 -9.56
C ILE A 101 13.79 0.60 -10.79
N THR A 102 15.04 0.17 -10.63
CA THR A 102 16.04 0.13 -11.71
C THR A 102 15.57 -0.70 -12.89
N GLU A 103 15.12 -1.94 -12.66
CA GLU A 103 14.59 -2.83 -13.70
C GLU A 103 13.36 -2.25 -14.41
N THR A 104 12.49 -1.53 -13.68
CA THR A 104 11.32 -0.87 -14.26
C THR A 104 11.74 0.27 -15.20
N VAL A 105 12.71 1.10 -14.79
CA VAL A 105 13.27 2.19 -15.62
C VAL A 105 13.97 1.62 -16.86
N GLU A 106 14.82 0.61 -16.69
CA GLU A 106 15.53 -0.06 -17.79
C GLU A 106 14.55 -0.69 -18.79
N LYS A 107 13.50 -1.36 -18.32
CA LYS A 107 12.47 -1.96 -19.18
C LYS A 107 11.76 -0.91 -20.04
N VAL A 108 11.43 0.25 -19.47
CA VAL A 108 10.85 1.36 -20.24
C VAL A 108 11.86 1.94 -21.23
N PHE A 109 13.12 2.13 -20.83
CA PHE A 109 14.18 2.61 -21.71
C PHE A 109 14.42 1.67 -22.91
N CYS A 110 14.54 0.36 -22.69
CA CYS A 110 14.73 -0.63 -23.76
C CYS A 110 13.53 -0.64 -24.73
N ARG A 111 12.30 -0.58 -24.20
CA ARG A 111 11.05 -0.47 -24.98
C ARG A 111 11.06 0.77 -25.87
N LEU A 112 11.39 1.94 -25.33
CA LEU A 112 11.46 3.20 -26.08
C LEU A 112 12.62 3.22 -27.09
N SER A 113 13.70 2.50 -26.81
CA SER A 113 14.89 2.39 -27.69
C SER A 113 14.72 1.40 -28.84
N GLY A 114 13.62 0.63 -28.86
CA GLY A 114 13.43 -0.45 -29.83
C GLY A 114 14.31 -1.69 -29.59
N ILE A 115 14.84 -1.84 -28.37
CA ILE A 115 15.63 -3.00 -27.89
C ILE A 115 14.69 -4.02 -27.21
N ASP A 116 13.40 -3.99 -27.52
CA ASP A 116 12.44 -4.94 -26.96
C ASP A 116 12.81 -6.35 -27.43
N MET A 117 13.09 -7.25 -26.48
CA MET A 117 13.66 -8.55 -26.79
C MET A 117 12.66 -9.36 -27.61
N MET A 118 13.04 -9.67 -28.85
CA MET A 118 12.40 -10.70 -29.66
C MET A 118 12.20 -11.95 -28.78
N PRO A 119 10.96 -12.46 -28.61
CA PRO A 119 10.78 -13.72 -27.90
C PRO A 119 11.58 -14.82 -28.62
N PRO A 120 12.20 -15.77 -27.90
CA PRO A 120 12.98 -16.83 -28.53
C PRO A 120 12.12 -17.52 -29.58
N PRO A 121 12.66 -17.78 -30.80
CA PRO A 121 11.87 -18.36 -31.87
C PRO A 121 11.32 -19.72 -31.42
N PRO A 122 10.07 -20.08 -31.76
CA PRO A 122 9.56 -21.40 -31.47
C PRO A 122 10.44 -22.42 -32.20
N SER A 123 11.07 -23.32 -31.44
CA SER A 123 11.93 -24.37 -31.99
C SER A 123 11.14 -25.28 -32.93
N ALA A 124 11.28 -25.04 -34.23
CA ALA A 124 10.69 -25.83 -35.29
C ALA A 124 11.56 -27.06 -35.62
N ALA A 125 11.61 -28.01 -34.69
CA ALA A 125 12.05 -29.39 -34.88
C ALA A 125 11.53 -30.22 -33.69
N GLY A 126 10.91 -31.38 -33.84
CA GLY A 126 10.50 -32.12 -35.03
C GLY A 126 9.81 -33.40 -34.53
N ALA A 127 8.79 -33.89 -35.22
CA ALA A 127 7.95 -34.95 -34.67
C ALA A 127 8.70 -36.29 -34.51
N HIS A 128 8.41 -37.00 -33.42
CA HIS A 128 8.31 -38.45 -33.45
C HIS A 128 7.02 -38.86 -32.75
N GLN A 129 6.08 -39.41 -33.52
CA GLN A 129 5.06 -40.28 -32.98
C GLN A 129 5.69 -41.65 -32.74
N GLU A 130 5.28 -42.33 -31.67
CA GLU A 130 4.69 -43.66 -31.82
C GLU A 130 3.75 -43.94 -30.65
N LYS A 131 2.69 -44.70 -30.93
CA LYS A 131 1.74 -45.19 -29.94
C LYS A 131 2.23 -46.53 -29.40
N ASP A 132 1.77 -46.93 -28.22
CA ASP A 132 1.00 -48.17 -28.16
C ASP A 132 0.03 -48.19 -26.97
N ASP A 133 -1.11 -48.84 -27.18
CA ASP A 133 -2.20 -49.01 -26.22
C ASP A 133 -1.96 -50.24 -25.33
N MET A 134 -2.35 -50.19 -24.05
CA MET A 134 -3.19 -51.23 -23.45
C MET A 134 -3.71 -50.85 -22.06
N ALA A 135 -5.02 -51.08 -21.84
CA ALA A 135 -5.68 -50.95 -20.55
C ALA A 135 -5.89 -52.33 -19.92
N VAL A 136 -5.76 -52.42 -18.60
CA VAL A 136 -6.42 -53.44 -17.77
C VAL A 136 -6.92 -52.77 -16.49
N ASP A 137 -8.21 -52.91 -16.24
CA ASP A 137 -8.87 -52.65 -14.96
C ASP A 137 -8.98 -53.98 -14.20
N GLU A 138 -8.71 -53.99 -12.89
CA GLU A 138 -9.46 -54.84 -11.95
C GLU A 138 -9.17 -54.50 -10.47
N VAL A 139 -10.28 -54.41 -9.75
CA VAL A 139 -10.48 -54.33 -8.31
C VAL A 139 -9.70 -55.38 -7.49
N VAL A 140 -9.10 -54.96 -6.36
CA VAL A 140 -9.16 -55.72 -5.08
C VAL A 140 -9.37 -54.76 -3.89
N LYS A 141 -10.16 -55.22 -2.90
CA LYS A 141 -10.75 -54.46 -1.79
C LYS A 141 -10.24 -54.92 -0.41
N SER A 142 -10.44 -54.07 0.62
CA SER A 142 -10.35 -54.28 2.09
C SER A 142 -9.07 -53.69 2.73
N LYS A 143 -9.06 -53.08 3.92
CA LYS A 143 -10.03 -52.98 5.05
C LYS A 143 -9.71 -51.69 5.86
N GLU A 144 -10.65 -50.80 6.19
CA GLU A 144 -11.29 -50.61 7.53
C GLU A 144 -10.28 -50.45 8.70
N VAL A 145 -10.31 -49.47 9.61
CA VAL A 145 -11.32 -48.51 10.14
C VAL A 145 -10.72 -47.05 10.17
N ASP A 146 -11.24 -45.95 10.76
CA ASP A 146 -12.41 -45.66 11.63
C ASP A 146 -12.85 -44.15 11.58
N ALA A 147 -13.94 -43.82 12.28
CA ALA A 147 -14.36 -42.56 12.94
C ALA A 147 -14.42 -41.19 12.18
N PHE A 148 -15.66 -40.84 11.80
CA PHE A 148 -16.40 -39.55 11.91
C PHE A 148 -15.71 -38.33 12.62
N GLU A 149 -15.97 -37.04 12.34
CA GLU A 149 -16.93 -36.31 11.48
C GLU A 149 -16.48 -34.82 11.41
N PRO A 150 -16.86 -34.02 10.39
CA PRO A 150 -17.07 -32.58 10.64
C PRO A 150 -18.33 -32.02 9.96
N SER A 151 -19.42 -31.87 10.73
CA SER A 151 -20.65 -31.24 10.27
C SER A 151 -20.57 -29.71 10.16
N SER A 152 -20.93 -29.23 8.97
CA SER A 152 -21.73 -28.01 8.74
C SER A 152 -21.28 -26.66 9.34
N SER A 153 -20.91 -25.74 8.44
CA SER A 153 -21.58 -24.43 8.42
C SER A 153 -21.78 -23.90 6.99
N ARG A 154 -23.02 -23.50 6.70
CA ARG A 154 -23.57 -23.32 5.35
C ARG A 154 -23.55 -21.85 4.94
N LYS A 155 -22.98 -21.54 3.77
CA LYS A 155 -23.04 -20.20 3.14
C LYS A 155 -24.48 -19.72 2.99
N ARG A 156 -24.76 -18.42 3.24
CA ARG A 156 -25.88 -17.66 2.65
C ARG A 156 -25.48 -16.20 2.36
N PRO A 157 -26.14 -15.51 1.40
CA PRO A 157 -25.55 -14.37 0.69
C PRO A 157 -26.07 -13.00 1.12
N PHE A 158 -25.51 -11.96 0.48
CA PHE A 158 -25.93 -10.55 0.54
C PHE A 158 -27.43 -10.32 0.25
N SER A 159 -28.00 -9.31 0.91
CA SER A 159 -29.18 -8.58 0.43
C SER A 159 -29.17 -7.11 0.89
N ASP A 160 -29.89 -6.29 0.14
CA ASP A 160 -29.71 -4.87 -0.12
C ASP A 160 -29.92 -3.84 1.02
N VAL A 161 -29.35 -2.67 0.74
CA VAL A 161 -29.65 -1.39 1.39
C VAL A 161 -31.00 -0.84 0.94
N ASN A 162 -31.89 -0.45 1.87
CA ASN A 162 -32.89 0.58 1.56
C ASN A 162 -33.36 1.41 2.77
N ARG A 163 -32.77 2.60 2.89
CA ARG A 163 -33.40 3.89 3.23
C ARG A 163 -34.62 3.89 4.17
N LYS A 164 -34.40 4.27 5.45
CA LYS A 164 -35.42 4.97 6.25
C LYS A 164 -34.82 5.97 7.25
N VAL A 165 -34.32 7.09 6.72
CA VAL A 165 -34.12 8.31 7.52
C VAL A 165 -35.49 8.95 7.73
N ALA A 166 -36.04 8.83 8.93
CA ALA A 166 -37.18 9.63 9.36
C ALA A 166 -36.64 10.98 9.85
N GLY A 167 -36.95 12.06 9.11
CA GLY A 167 -36.57 13.42 9.50
C GLY A 167 -37.50 13.96 10.59
N ALA A 168 -36.90 14.57 11.62
CA ALA A 168 -37.60 15.42 12.58
C ALA A 168 -36.64 16.50 13.11
N LEU A 169 -36.64 17.65 12.44
CA LEU A 169 -36.36 18.95 13.05
C LEU A 169 -37.73 19.66 13.17
N PRO A 170 -37.99 20.40 14.25
CA PRO A 170 -37.73 21.85 14.15
C PRO A 170 -37.28 22.53 15.46
N ASN A 171 -36.39 23.51 15.31
CA ASN A 171 -36.32 24.83 15.98
C ASN A 171 -34.89 25.40 15.76
N GLY A 172 -34.66 26.69 15.56
CA GLY A 172 -35.59 27.84 15.59
C GLY A 172 -35.04 28.94 16.50
N SER A 173 -34.94 30.18 15.99
CA SER A 173 -34.23 31.36 16.57
C SER A 173 -32.69 31.28 16.43
N ALA A 174 -31.96 32.22 15.80
CA ALA A 174 -32.08 33.68 15.57
C ALA A 174 -31.61 34.57 16.74
N THR A 175 -31.05 35.74 16.39
CA THR A 175 -30.26 36.71 17.20
C THR A 175 -28.81 36.27 17.47
N ASP A 176 -27.78 37.13 17.44
CA ASP A 176 -27.73 38.53 17.00
C ASP A 176 -26.35 38.90 16.42
N GLN A 177 -26.27 40.00 15.68
CA GLN A 177 -25.01 40.64 15.33
C GLN A 177 -24.51 41.45 16.54
N HIS A 178 -23.20 41.49 16.79
CA HIS A 178 -22.63 42.62 17.51
C HIS A 178 -21.40 43.12 16.74
N ASP A 179 -21.53 44.37 16.31
CA ASP A 179 -20.52 45.20 15.67
C ASP A 179 -19.83 46.08 16.73
N GLU A 180 -18.74 46.76 16.34
CA GLU A 180 -17.96 47.70 17.16
C GLU A 180 -17.26 47.09 18.42
N SER A 181 -16.13 47.60 18.92
CA SER A 181 -15.40 48.85 18.65
C SER A 181 -13.88 48.61 18.65
N GLU A 182 -13.16 49.54 18.03
CA GLU A 182 -11.71 49.75 18.15
C GLU A 182 -11.28 49.97 19.61
N ASP A 183 -10.04 49.57 19.93
CA ASP A 183 -9.19 50.39 20.81
C ASP A 183 -7.75 50.37 20.28
N ILE A 184 -7.24 51.56 20.01
CA ILE A 184 -5.86 51.81 19.59
C ILE A 184 -5.25 52.66 20.69
N ASP A 185 -4.38 52.08 21.52
CA ASP A 185 -3.42 52.95 22.21
C ASP A 185 -2.05 52.31 22.52
N GLN A 186 -1.09 53.20 22.68
CA GLN A 186 0.32 52.98 22.45
C GLN A 186 1.08 52.80 23.76
N LYS A 187 2.09 51.92 23.77
CA LYS A 187 3.35 52.26 24.46
C LYS A 187 4.57 51.46 23.99
N ILE A 188 5.66 52.22 23.83
CA ILE A 188 7.05 51.83 23.54
C ILE A 188 7.32 51.54 22.06
#